data_AF-A0A2S9G6V5-F1
#
_entry.id   AF-A0A2S9G6V5-F1
#
_cell.length_a   1.000
_cell.length_b   1.000
_cell.length_c   1.000
_cell.angle_alpha   90.00
_cell.angle_beta   90.00
_cell.angle_gamma   90.00
#
_symmetry.space_group_name_H-M   'P 1'
#
loop_
_entity.id
_entity.type
_entity.pdbx_description
1 polymer ?
#
loop_
_entity_poly.entity_id
_entity_poly.type
_entity_poly.pdbx_seq_one_letter_code
_entity_poly.pdbx_strand_id
1 'polypeptide(L)'
;AVFSDGWFHTGDLGSIDGDGFLTIVGRKKEIIVTAGGKNVAPALLEDRLRAHPLISQAMAVGDQQPFIASLITIDPEAFPGWKER
;
A
#
# COMPACT_ATOMS: atom_id res chain seq x y z
N ALA A 1 -11.92 -16.31 13.99
CA ALA A 1 -11.58 -17.61 13.38
C ALA A 1 -11.12 -17.36 11.95
N VAL A 2 -10.20 -18.18 11.43
CA VAL A 2 -9.63 -17.99 10.08
C VAL A 2 -10.54 -18.58 8.99
N PHE A 3 -11.39 -19.55 9.36
CA PHE A 3 -12.47 -20.06 8.52
C PHE A 3 -13.84 -19.69 9.12
N SER A 4 -14.81 -19.35 8.27
CA SER A 4 -16.23 -19.20 8.61
C SER A 4 -17.06 -19.83 7.50
N ASP A 5 -18.04 -20.66 7.85
CA ASP A 5 -18.96 -21.30 6.89
C ASP A 5 -18.25 -22.05 5.75
N GLY A 6 -17.08 -22.64 6.04
CA GLY A 6 -16.24 -23.33 5.05
C GLY A 6 -15.35 -22.43 4.19
N TRP A 7 -15.44 -21.10 4.36
CA TRP A 7 -14.66 -20.11 3.62
C TRP A 7 -13.46 -19.62 4.42
N PHE A 8 -12.31 -19.46 3.75
CA PHE A 8 -11.10 -18.88 4.32
C PHE A 8 -11.12 -17.35 4.22
N HIS A 9 -10.99 -16.67 5.35
CA HIS A 9 -10.87 -15.21 5.36
C HIS A 9 -9.43 -14.79 5.06
N THR A 10 -9.11 -14.50 3.79
CA THR A 10 -7.77 -14.06 3.34
C THR A 10 -7.30 -12.80 4.06
N GLY A 11 -8.25 -11.95 4.49
CA GLY A 11 -7.95 -10.64 5.04
C GLY A 11 -7.70 -9.60 3.95
N ASP A 12 -7.89 -9.94 2.68
CA ASP A 12 -7.86 -8.99 1.57
C ASP A 12 -9.26 -8.42 1.31
N LEU A 13 -9.30 -7.15 0.95
CA LEU A 13 -10.47 -6.44 0.48
C LEU A 13 -10.47 -6.50 -1.05
N GLY A 14 -11.62 -6.77 -1.64
CA GLY A 14 -11.80 -6.77 -3.08
C GLY A 14 -13.10 -6.12 -3.52
N SER A 15 -13.14 -5.67 -4.77
CA SER A 15 -14.32 -5.17 -5.44
C SER A 15 -14.62 -6.04 -6.64
N ILE A 16 -15.88 -6.42 -6.83
CA ILE A 16 -16.35 -7.15 -8.01
C ILE A 16 -17.08 -6.14 -8.91
N ASP A 17 -16.75 -6.11 -10.19
CA ASP A 17 -17.43 -5.24 -11.16
C ASP A 17 -18.68 -5.89 -11.78
N GLY A 18 -19.33 -5.16 -12.70
CA GLY A 18 -20.57 -5.61 -13.36
C GLY A 18 -20.38 -6.83 -14.27
N ASP A 19 -19.14 -7.10 -14.71
CA ASP A 19 -18.78 -8.23 -15.56
C ASP A 19 -18.29 -9.43 -14.73
N GLY A 20 -18.24 -9.30 -13.40
CA GLY A 20 -17.87 -10.36 -12.47
C GLY A 20 -16.37 -10.48 -12.19
N PHE A 21 -15.55 -9.51 -12.60
CA PHE A 21 -14.11 -9.54 -12.31
C PHE A 21 -13.82 -9.00 -10.90
N LEU A 22 -12.95 -9.72 -10.18
CA LEU A 22 -12.48 -9.33 -8.85
C LEU A 22 -11.20 -8.50 -8.96
N THR A 23 -11.22 -7.29 -8.39
CA THR A 23 -10.03 -6.46 -8.15
C THR A 23 -9.67 -6.48 -6.67
N ILE A 24 -8.42 -6.82 -6.34
CA ILE A 24 -7.91 -6.70 -4.97
C ILE A 24 -7.59 -5.23 -4.68
N VAL A 25 -8.18 -4.71 -3.61
CA VAL A 25 -8.11 -3.30 -3.21
C VAL A 25 -7.13 -3.08 -2.07
N GLY A 26 -6.86 -4.08 -1.25
CA GLY A 26 -5.88 -4.00 -0.17
C GLY A 26 -6.13 -5.01 0.95
N ARG A 27 -5.54 -4.77 2.13
CA ARG A 27 -5.67 -5.62 3.31
C ARG A 27 -6.64 -5.01 4.33
N LYS A 28 -7.59 -5.79 4.82
CA LYS A 28 -8.62 -5.39 5.81
C LYS A 28 -8.04 -4.84 7.12
N LYS A 29 -6.80 -5.20 7.47
CA LYS A 29 -6.15 -4.80 8.72
C LYS A 29 -4.96 -3.86 8.55
N GLU A 30 -4.58 -3.50 7.33
CA GLU A 30 -3.48 -2.56 7.07
C GLU A 30 -4.07 -1.23 6.61
N ILE A 31 -4.74 -0.53 7.52
CA ILE A 31 -5.27 0.81 7.30
C ILE A 31 -4.58 1.73 8.29
N ILE A 32 -4.04 2.83 7.78
CA ILE A 32 -3.58 3.94 8.60
C ILE A 32 -4.78 4.83 8.87
N VAL A 33 -5.03 5.15 10.14
CA VAL A 33 -6.06 6.11 10.54
C VAL A 33 -5.34 7.38 10.98
N THR A 34 -5.54 8.48 10.27
CA THR A 34 -4.92 9.75 10.65
C THR A 34 -5.57 10.33 11.91
N ALA A 35 -4.92 11.31 12.55
CA ALA A 35 -5.49 12.04 13.69
C ALA A 35 -6.85 12.72 13.36
N GLY A 36 -7.10 13.00 12.07
CA GLY A 36 -8.38 13.52 11.59
C GLY A 36 -9.44 12.45 11.28
N GLY A 37 -9.17 11.18 11.60
CA GLY A 37 -10.08 10.05 11.35
C GLY A 37 -10.14 9.59 9.89
N LYS A 38 -9.19 10.00 9.03
CA LYS A 38 -9.16 9.56 7.63
C LYS A 38 -8.50 8.20 7.52
N ASN A 39 -9.20 7.26 6.87
CA ASN A 39 -8.66 5.95 6.53
C ASN A 39 -7.81 6.02 5.26
N VAL A 40 -6.61 5.47 5.33
CA VAL A 40 -5.67 5.40 4.21
C VAL A 40 -5.21 3.96 4.04
N ALA A 41 -5.35 3.44 2.82
CA ALA A 41 -4.76 2.16 2.42
C ALA A 41 -3.30 2.39 1.97
N PRO A 42 -2.28 1.90 2.70
CA PRO A 42 -0.87 2.13 2.40
C PRO A 42 -0.46 1.63 1.02
N ALA A 43 -0.88 0.41 0.66
CA ALA A 43 -0.42 -0.31 -0.52
C ALA A 43 -0.53 0.51 -1.82
N LEU A 44 -1.65 1.19 -2.03
CA LEU A 44 -1.87 2.00 -3.24
C LEU A 44 -0.86 3.16 -3.35
N LEU A 45 -0.54 3.81 -2.23
CA LEU A 45 0.43 4.90 -2.18
C LEU A 45 1.84 4.35 -2.41
N GLU A 46 2.18 3.26 -1.73
CA GLU A 46 3.49 2.63 -1.81
C GLU A 46 3.80 2.08 -3.20
N ASP A 47 2.85 1.39 -3.83
CA ASP A 47 2.99 0.86 -5.19
C ASP A 47 3.23 1.99 -6.19
N ARG A 48 2.48 3.09 -6.05
CA ARG A 48 2.66 4.27 -6.90
C ARG A 48 4.02 4.94 -6.71
N LEU A 49 4.55 4.95 -5.49
CA LEU A 49 5.89 5.45 -5.20
C LEU A 49 6.97 4.52 -5.79
N ARG A 50 6.84 3.21 -5.59
CA ARG A 50 7.75 2.19 -6.14
C ARG A 50 7.77 2.13 -7.67
N ALA A 51 6.78 2.70 -8.36
CA ALA A 51 6.82 2.87 -9.81
C ALA A 51 7.91 3.87 -10.28
N HIS A 52 8.46 4.69 -9.39
CA HIS A 52 9.58 5.57 -9.72
C HIS A 52 10.91 4.77 -9.75
N PRO A 53 11.72 4.84 -10.83
CA PRO A 53 12.94 4.02 -10.98
C PRO A 53 14.05 4.22 -9.94
N LEU A 54 13.92 5.17 -9.02
CA LEU A 54 14.91 5.45 -7.96
C LEU A 54 14.45 4.97 -6.59
N ILE A 55 13.19 4.53 -6.46
CA ILE A 55 12.61 4.10 -5.21
C ILE A 55 12.66 2.57 -5.20
N SER A 56 13.52 2.00 -4.35
CA SER A 56 13.57 0.54 -4.15
C SER A 56 12.40 0.07 -3.31
N GLN A 57 12.18 0.69 -2.15
CA GLN A 57 11.09 0.39 -1.24
C GLN A 57 10.40 1.66 -0.77
N ALA A 58 9.09 1.55 -0.53
CA ALA A 58 8.28 2.58 0.09
C ALA A 58 7.41 1.94 1.17
N MET A 59 7.32 2.59 2.33
CA MET A 59 6.44 2.19 3.44
C MET A 59 5.71 3.43 3.94
N ALA A 60 4.38 3.44 3.82
CA ALA A 60 3.59 4.54 4.33
C ALA A 60 3.55 4.51 5.87
N VAL A 61 3.65 5.70 6.46
CA VAL A 61 3.60 5.91 7.91
C VAL A 61 2.70 7.11 8.21
N GLY A 62 2.33 7.29 9.49
CA GLY A 62 1.49 8.40 9.91
C GLY A 62 0.19 7.98 10.62
N ASP A 63 0.17 6.78 11.20
CA ASP A 63 -0.95 6.38 12.06
C ASP A 63 -1.07 7.32 13.25
N GLN A 64 -2.29 7.78 13.49
CA GLN A 64 -2.66 8.79 14.47
C GLN A 64 -1.90 10.13 14.30
N GLN A 65 -1.33 10.39 13.12
CA GLN A 65 -0.70 11.67 12.78
C GLN A 65 -1.62 12.54 11.92
N PRO A 66 -1.44 13.88 11.90
CA PRO A 66 -2.26 14.76 11.06
C PRO A 66 -1.96 14.66 9.56
N PHE A 67 -0.93 13.90 9.17
CA PHE A 67 -0.51 13.69 7.79
C PHE A 67 0.01 12.27 7.57
N ILE A 68 0.11 11.87 6.30
CA ILE A 68 0.81 10.66 5.86
C ILE A 68 2.22 11.04 5.43
N ALA A 69 3.19 10.20 5.77
CA ALA A 69 4.55 10.26 5.25
C ALA A 69 4.95 8.89 4.68
N SER A 70 6.14 8.79 4.08
CA SER A 70 6.67 7.52 3.60
C SER A 70 8.14 7.39 3.99
N LEU A 71 8.54 6.24 4.51
CA LEU A 71 9.94 5.83 4.54
C LEU A 71 10.30 5.32 3.14
N ILE A 72 11.41 5.79 2.59
CA ILE A 72 11.87 5.47 1.23
C ILE A 72 13.29 4.93 1.31
N THR A 73 13.56 3.87 0.56
CA THR A 73 14.94 3.44 0.25
C THR A 73 15.25 3.71 -1.21
N ILE A 74 16.48 4.15 -1.48
CA ILE A 74 16.95 4.43 -2.84
C ILE A 74 17.35 3.11 -3.51
N ASP A 75 17.03 2.96 -4.80
CA ASP A 75 17.51 1.86 -5.62
C ASP A 75 19.03 1.96 -5.85
N PRO A 76 19.83 1.00 -5.34
CA PRO A 76 21.28 1.06 -5.43
C PRO A 76 21.81 0.79 -6.84
N GLU A 77 21.04 0.14 -7.70
CA GLU A 77 21.42 -0.14 -9.09
C GLU A 77 21.11 1.05 -10.00
N ALA A 78 19.97 1.71 -9.78
CA ALA A 78 19.58 2.89 -10.58
C ALA A 78 20.31 4.18 -10.15
N PHE A 79 20.71 4.30 -8.88
CA PHE A 79 21.28 5.53 -8.32
C PHE A 79 22.58 6.01 -8.99
N PRO A 80 23.58 5.15 -9.30
CA PRO A 80 24.81 5.60 -9.96
C PRO A 80 24.55 6.32 -11.28
N GLY A 81 23.71 5.74 -12.15
CA GLY A 81 23.38 6.33 -13.45
C GLY A 81 22.55 7.62 -13.36
N TRP A 82 21.77 7.80 -12.29
CA TRP A 82 21.09 9.07 -12.03
C TRP A 82 22.04 10.16 -11.52
N LYS A 83 23.00 9.80 -10.65
CA LYS A 83 23.96 10.74 -10.05
C LYS A 83 24.91 11.38 -11.08
N GLU A 84 25.19 10.66 -12.16
CA GLU A 84 26.09 11.10 -13.24
C GLU A 84 25.42 12.02 -14.27
N ARG A 85 24.10 12.23 -14.19
CA ARG A 85 23.34 13.15 -15.04
C ARG A 85 23.29 14.56 -14.47
#